data_AF-K9R2T7-F1
#
_entry.id   AF-K9R2T7-F1
#
_cell.length_a   1.000
_cell.length_b   1.000
_cell.length_c   1.000
_cell.angle_alpha   90.00
_cell.angle_beta   90.00
_cell.angle_gamma   90.00
#
_symmetry.space_group_name_H-M   'P 1'
#
loop_
_entity.id
_entity.type
_entity.pdbx_description
1 polymer ?
#
loop_
_entity_poly.entity_id
_entity_poly.type
_entity_poly.pdbx_seq_one_letter_code
_entity_poly.pdbx_strand_id
1 'polypeptide(L)'
;MLRLGILLKPQSYNPSMKEFSSNNLYIYLCIGLIGLIFLVRSTPENQPVIAAKSEEVNNTKNPPDDDSEEFDDSANSLLQQNRPLRMSISVDNPAFLKVRVGQEIRQGDVISDNSTERDRLLKQKQSVTLQIENLKSKNIPEPFKPRESLGLKPLPPAIFSEEKAAIAQARLRLNQAIALLEARTIILKSDNPERRAEAEKAEAGLQIASEKVREQEQLILAMRDMRLEDAVLQHEEAKLKQLRSEMDQANSALDQAKAKLNASAILQQQELQQLEINVRLAQSDLEVAESRLIAAQNRRQLTEYDAGLEEAKRQQQENQTQQEYSRQQQQYAQAIRDRDYQLAQLNISLTTIEDKLAQIPIVRSPRHGYIRRIKPWTGKDGKYTTVVTISPTPISSKNGGSTSTVTSTSTDKSTRTTTNQNPAKR
;
A
#
# COMPACT_ATOMS: atom_id res chain seq x y z
N MET A 1 -8.07 -59.76 28.61
CA MET A 1 -6.73 -59.71 27.96
C MET A 1 -6.72 -58.61 26.90
N LEU A 2 -6.36 -57.39 27.28
CA LEU A 2 -6.07 -56.30 26.34
C LEU A 2 -4.90 -55.52 26.95
N ARG A 3 -3.73 -55.67 26.31
CA ARG A 3 -2.44 -55.15 26.77
C ARG A 3 -2.30 -53.69 26.34
N LEU A 4 -2.07 -52.84 27.33
CA LEU A 4 -1.42 -51.53 27.21
C LEU A 4 -0.04 -51.67 26.55
N GLY A 5 0.38 -50.63 25.83
CA GLY A 5 1.79 -50.42 25.49
C GLY A 5 2.03 -49.42 24.36
N ILE A 6 1.84 -48.12 24.60
CA ILE A 6 2.40 -47.07 23.74
C ILE A 6 3.56 -46.44 24.48
N LEU A 7 4.74 -46.67 23.91
CA LEU A 7 6.07 -46.37 24.40
C LEU A 7 6.42 -44.90 24.11
N LEU A 8 6.72 -44.10 25.14
CA LEU A 8 7.29 -42.77 24.99
C LEU A 8 8.75 -42.86 24.50
N LYS A 9 9.08 -42.12 23.44
CA LYS A 9 10.46 -41.83 23.00
C LYS A 9 10.94 -40.53 23.68
N PRO A 10 12.13 -40.48 24.30
CA PRO A 10 12.73 -39.23 24.75
C PRO A 10 13.43 -38.53 23.58
N GLN A 11 13.15 -37.23 23.40
CA GLN A 11 13.88 -36.34 22.50
C GLN A 11 15.21 -35.92 23.15
N SER A 12 16.30 -36.20 22.45
CA SER A 12 17.67 -35.80 22.77
C SER A 12 17.90 -34.31 22.50
N TYR A 13 18.40 -33.61 23.51
CA TYR A 13 18.77 -32.19 23.51
C TYR A 13 20.18 -32.02 22.92
N ASN A 14 20.33 -31.19 21.88
CA ASN A 14 21.63 -30.77 21.31
C ASN A 14 21.90 -29.30 21.68
N PRO A 15 23.00 -28.95 22.36
CA PRO A 15 23.47 -27.57 22.45
C PRO A 15 24.59 -27.34 21.40
N SER A 16 24.31 -26.52 20.39
CA SER A 16 25.32 -26.03 19.44
C SER A 16 25.09 -24.55 19.15
N MET A 17 26.20 -23.81 19.15
CA MET A 17 26.40 -22.41 18.74
C MET A 17 26.22 -21.31 19.81
N LYS A 18 27.24 -21.19 20.68
CA LYS A 18 27.82 -19.90 21.05
C LYS A 18 29.13 -19.76 20.29
N GLU A 19 29.15 -18.99 19.21
CA GLU A 19 30.33 -18.31 18.66
C GLU A 19 29.88 -17.44 17.47
N PHE A 20 29.27 -16.31 17.77
CA PHE A 20 29.07 -15.20 16.84
C PHE A 20 29.64 -13.94 17.48
N SER A 21 30.97 -13.82 17.48
CA SER A 21 31.63 -12.58 17.86
C SER A 21 32.92 -12.43 17.06
N SER A 22 33.12 -11.21 16.54
CA SER A 22 34.35 -10.68 15.92
C SER A 22 34.42 -10.69 14.38
N ASN A 23 34.07 -11.78 13.66
CA ASN A 23 34.32 -11.82 12.21
C ASN A 23 33.32 -11.04 11.35
N ASN A 24 32.06 -10.89 11.80
CA ASN A 24 31.06 -10.10 11.05
C ASN A 24 31.33 -8.60 11.13
N LEU A 25 31.93 -8.10 12.21
CA LEU A 25 32.19 -6.67 12.39
C LEU A 25 33.22 -6.14 11.38
N TYR A 26 34.25 -6.93 11.07
CA TYR A 26 35.25 -6.58 10.05
C TYR A 26 34.66 -6.55 8.64
N ILE A 27 33.73 -7.45 8.32
CA ILE A 27 33.07 -7.49 6.99
C ILE A 27 32.21 -6.24 6.79
N TYR A 28 31.44 -5.82 7.81
CA TYR A 28 30.65 -4.59 7.71
C TYR A 28 31.50 -3.31 7.68
N LEU A 29 32.65 -3.29 8.38
CA LEU A 29 33.57 -2.15 8.35
C LEU A 29 34.28 -2.02 6.99
N CYS A 30 34.64 -3.12 6.35
CA CYS A 30 35.22 -3.11 5.00
C CYS A 30 34.21 -2.67 3.92
N ILE A 31 32.94 -3.05 4.03
CA ILE A 31 31.90 -2.60 3.08
C ILE A 31 31.60 -1.10 3.25
N GLY A 32 31.63 -0.59 4.48
CA GLY A 32 31.46 0.84 4.77
C GLY A 32 32.58 1.73 4.22
N LEU A 33 33.84 1.27 4.28
CA LEU A 33 34.98 2.02 3.73
C LEU A 33 35.03 2.04 2.21
N ILE A 34 34.60 0.96 1.54
CA ILE A 34 34.54 0.90 0.07
C ILE A 34 33.44 1.84 -0.46
N GLY A 35 32.31 1.97 0.25
CA GLY A 35 31.24 2.92 -0.11
C GLY A 35 31.66 4.39 0.01
N LEU A 36 32.54 4.72 0.96
CA LEU A 36 32.96 6.11 1.21
C LEU A 36 34.02 6.59 0.21
N ILE A 37 34.84 5.67 -0.34
CA ILE A 37 35.80 5.98 -1.41
C ILE A 37 35.10 6.27 -2.75
N PHE A 38 33.90 5.71 -2.98
CA PHE A 38 33.17 5.92 -4.24
C PHE A 38 32.46 7.28 -4.31
N LEU A 39 32.14 7.91 -3.17
CA LEU A 39 31.43 9.19 -3.15
C LEU A 39 32.32 10.42 -3.35
N VAL A 40 33.65 10.28 -3.22
CA VAL A 40 34.60 11.42 -3.29
C VAL A 40 35.16 11.65 -4.71
N ARG A 41 34.86 10.79 -5.69
CA ARG A 41 35.55 10.80 -7.00
C ARG A 41 34.72 11.19 -8.23
N SER A 42 33.54 11.77 -8.07
CA SER A 42 32.67 12.16 -9.20
C SER A 42 32.37 13.66 -9.23
N THR A 43 33.40 14.45 -9.55
CA THR A 43 33.25 15.78 -10.17
C THR A 43 34.21 15.86 -11.35
N PRO A 44 33.72 15.96 -12.59
CA PRO A 44 34.53 16.44 -13.69
C PRO A 44 34.23 17.90 -14.01
N GLU A 45 35.33 18.66 -13.99
CA GLU A 45 35.50 20.02 -14.48
C GLU A 45 35.95 19.97 -15.97
N ASN A 46 35.53 20.97 -16.75
CA ASN A 46 36.14 21.55 -17.96
C ASN A 46 35.99 20.97 -19.40
N GLN A 47 35.22 21.73 -20.22
CA GLN A 47 35.52 22.37 -21.55
C GLN A 47 35.95 21.47 -22.76
N PRO A 48 36.17 21.95 -24.04
CA PRO A 48 35.99 23.26 -24.73
C PRO A 48 35.44 23.25 -26.21
N VAL A 49 35.05 24.46 -26.70
CA VAL A 49 35.32 25.13 -28.02
C VAL A 49 34.81 24.57 -29.39
N ILE A 50 34.62 25.54 -30.31
CA ILE A 50 34.59 25.56 -31.81
C ILE A 50 33.18 25.93 -32.35
N ALA A 51 32.83 27.20 -32.64
CA ALA A 51 33.30 28.15 -33.67
C ALA A 51 32.91 27.80 -35.12
N ALA A 52 31.96 28.56 -35.72
CA ALA A 52 31.96 28.98 -37.14
C ALA A 52 30.76 29.89 -37.52
N LYS A 53 31.03 31.21 -37.48
CA LYS A 53 30.76 32.28 -38.46
C LYS A 53 30.00 31.96 -39.77
N SER A 54 28.94 32.72 -40.07
CA SER A 54 28.61 33.45 -41.35
C SER A 54 27.27 34.19 -41.15
N GLU A 55 27.26 35.53 -41.13
CA GLU A 55 26.92 36.45 -42.25
C GLU A 55 25.41 36.58 -42.54
N GLU A 56 24.85 37.74 -42.19
CA GLU A 56 23.94 38.59 -43.00
C GLU A 56 23.62 39.84 -42.16
N VAL A 57 24.34 40.95 -42.35
CA VAL A 57 24.09 42.03 -43.34
C VAL A 57 22.77 42.78 -43.07
N ASN A 58 22.96 43.95 -42.46
CA ASN A 58 22.31 45.25 -42.68
C ASN A 58 20.77 45.31 -42.85
N ASN A 59 20.13 46.12 -42.01
CA ASN A 59 19.55 47.31 -42.61
C ASN A 59 19.51 48.53 -41.68
N THR A 60 20.06 49.61 -42.24
CA THR A 60 20.30 50.91 -41.65
C THR A 60 19.03 51.73 -41.66
N LYS A 61 18.74 52.36 -40.54
CA LYS A 61 17.75 53.42 -40.40
C LYS A 61 18.50 54.75 -40.52
N ASN A 62 18.22 55.56 -41.54
CA ASN A 62 18.37 57.01 -41.51
C ASN A 62 17.43 57.69 -42.53
N PRO A 63 16.86 58.87 -42.19
CA PRO A 63 16.10 59.79 -43.07
C PRO A 63 17.06 60.86 -43.67
N PRO A 64 16.59 61.99 -44.23
CA PRO A 64 15.61 62.30 -45.29
C PRO A 64 16.30 63.01 -46.49
N ASP A 65 15.48 63.57 -47.40
CA ASP A 65 15.79 64.54 -48.48
C ASP A 65 16.38 63.98 -49.80
N ASP A 66 15.60 64.00 -50.88
CA ASP A 66 15.65 65.07 -51.91
C ASP A 66 14.81 64.69 -53.17
N ASP A 67 14.29 65.73 -53.80
CA ASP A 67 13.34 65.85 -54.91
C ASP A 67 13.36 64.79 -56.03
N SER A 68 12.17 64.28 -56.40
CA SER A 68 11.87 63.89 -57.80
C SER A 68 10.37 63.80 -58.09
N GLU A 69 9.91 64.83 -58.80
CA GLU A 69 8.86 64.89 -59.82
C GLU A 69 7.72 63.85 -59.79
N GLU A 70 6.56 64.39 -59.43
CA GLU A 70 5.21 63.89 -59.70
C GLU A 70 5.01 63.69 -61.22
N PHE A 71 5.11 62.44 -61.70
CA PHE A 71 4.67 62.04 -63.04
C PHE A 71 3.31 61.32 -62.95
N ASP A 72 2.28 61.96 -63.50
CA ASP A 72 0.92 61.46 -63.69
C ASP A 72 0.89 60.19 -64.58
N ASP A 73 1.00 59.00 -63.99
CA ASP A 73 0.90 57.70 -64.72
C ASP A 73 -0.55 57.22 -64.97
N SER A 74 -1.53 58.02 -64.56
CA SER A 74 -2.95 57.74 -64.71
C SER A 74 -3.43 57.78 -66.19
N ALA A 75 -2.73 58.53 -67.06
CA ALA A 75 -3.01 58.58 -68.50
C ALA A 75 -2.43 57.39 -69.30
N ASN A 76 -1.32 56.80 -68.84
CA ASN A 76 -0.70 55.63 -69.50
C ASN A 76 -1.49 54.33 -69.22
N SER A 77 -2.16 54.23 -68.06
CA SER A 77 -2.96 53.05 -67.68
C SER A 77 -4.24 52.90 -68.53
N LEU A 78 -4.92 53.99 -68.87
CA LEU A 78 -6.14 53.99 -69.71
C LEU A 78 -5.87 53.67 -71.19
N LEU A 79 -4.68 54.03 -71.71
CA LEU A 79 -4.28 53.72 -73.09
C LEU A 79 -3.75 52.28 -73.27
N GLN A 80 -3.23 51.66 -72.21
CA GLN A 80 -2.82 50.26 -72.21
C GLN A 80 -4.00 49.27 -72.10
N GLN A 81 -5.10 49.67 -71.45
CA GLN A 81 -6.31 48.85 -71.33
C GLN A 81 -6.96 48.51 -72.69
N ASN A 82 -6.85 49.40 -73.67
CA ASN A 82 -7.53 49.27 -74.97
C ASN A 82 -6.71 48.54 -76.06
N ARG A 83 -5.41 48.30 -75.86
CA ARG A 83 -4.54 47.60 -76.83
C ARG A 83 -4.61 46.08 -76.63
N PRO A 84 -4.53 45.22 -77.67
CA PRO A 84 -4.51 43.77 -77.46
C PRO A 84 -3.27 43.33 -76.67
N LEU A 85 -3.48 42.62 -75.56
CA LEU A 85 -2.43 42.13 -74.68
C LEU A 85 -2.04 40.73 -75.15
N ARG A 86 -0.75 40.54 -75.40
CA ARG A 86 -0.17 39.25 -75.76
C ARG A 86 0.60 38.74 -74.56
N MET A 87 0.14 37.63 -73.98
CA MET A 87 0.79 36.97 -72.86
C MET A 87 1.35 35.63 -73.32
N SER A 88 2.61 35.37 -72.98
CA SER A 88 3.23 34.04 -73.13
C SER A 88 2.93 33.24 -71.87
N ILE A 89 2.36 32.05 -72.02
CA ILE A 89 2.02 31.14 -70.93
C ILE A 89 2.83 29.87 -71.13
N SER A 90 3.54 29.46 -70.09
CA SER A 90 4.27 28.19 -70.05
C SER A 90 3.61 27.26 -69.04
N VAL A 91 3.34 26.02 -69.43
CA VAL A 91 2.70 24.98 -68.60
C VAL A 91 3.33 23.61 -68.85
N ASP A 92 3.25 22.71 -67.88
CA ASP A 92 3.79 21.34 -68.03
C ASP A 92 2.85 20.43 -68.84
N ASN A 93 1.55 20.75 -68.91
CA ASN A 93 0.57 20.02 -69.72
C ASN A 93 -0.39 21.00 -70.42
N PRO A 94 -0.61 20.88 -71.74
CA PRO A 94 -1.53 21.75 -72.48
C PRO A 94 -2.99 21.71 -71.97
N ALA A 95 -3.40 20.65 -71.28
CA ALA A 95 -4.74 20.52 -70.69
C ALA A 95 -5.00 21.47 -69.51
N PHE A 96 -3.98 22.17 -69.00
CA PHE A 96 -4.12 23.13 -67.89
C PHE A 96 -4.67 24.48 -68.32
N LEU A 97 -4.72 24.77 -69.62
CA LEU A 97 -5.36 25.99 -70.14
C LEU A 97 -6.88 25.87 -70.01
N LYS A 98 -7.49 26.76 -69.22
CA LYS A 98 -8.92 26.72 -68.90
C LYS A 98 -9.78 27.52 -69.87
N VAL A 99 -9.16 28.26 -70.77
CA VAL A 99 -9.84 29.25 -71.60
C VAL A 99 -9.89 28.87 -73.08
N ARG A 100 -10.95 29.30 -73.76
CA ARG A 100 -11.19 29.04 -75.18
C ARG A 100 -11.20 30.33 -76.00
N VAL A 101 -10.96 30.21 -77.31
CA VAL A 101 -11.07 31.35 -78.24
C VAL A 101 -12.51 31.87 -78.23
N GLY A 102 -12.67 33.19 -78.14
CA GLY A 102 -13.97 33.88 -78.09
C GLY A 102 -14.59 33.97 -76.69
N GLN A 103 -14.01 33.34 -75.68
CA GLN A 103 -14.50 33.42 -74.30
C GLN A 103 -14.24 34.81 -73.71
N GLU A 104 -15.25 35.35 -73.03
CA GLU A 104 -15.14 36.54 -72.19
C GLU A 104 -14.43 36.16 -70.88
N ILE A 105 -13.43 36.96 -70.52
CA ILE A 105 -12.66 36.82 -69.28
C ILE A 105 -12.63 38.15 -68.55
N ARG A 106 -12.80 38.10 -67.23
CA ARG A 106 -12.67 39.24 -66.34
C ARG A 106 -11.25 39.30 -65.78
N GLN A 107 -10.84 40.49 -65.33
CA GLN A 107 -9.63 40.62 -64.52
C GLN A 107 -9.73 39.69 -63.31
N GLY A 108 -8.68 38.90 -63.09
CA GLY A 108 -8.62 37.89 -62.04
C GLY A 108 -9.06 36.48 -62.45
N ASP A 109 -9.72 36.31 -63.60
CA ASP A 109 -10.15 35.00 -64.08
C ASP A 109 -8.95 34.10 -64.38
N VAL A 110 -9.09 32.80 -64.09
CA VAL A 110 -8.01 31.83 -64.21
C VAL A 110 -7.85 31.41 -65.67
N ILE A 111 -6.68 31.73 -66.24
CA ILE A 111 -6.33 31.42 -67.63
C ILE A 111 -5.68 30.02 -67.72
N SER A 112 -4.79 29.70 -66.77
CA SER A 112 -4.13 28.39 -66.69
C SER A 112 -4.01 27.94 -65.24
N ASP A 113 -4.33 26.67 -65.00
CA ASP A 113 -4.27 26.06 -63.68
C ASP A 113 -4.15 24.53 -63.72
N ASN A 114 -3.25 23.98 -62.90
CA ASN A 114 -3.18 22.55 -62.64
C ASN A 114 -4.16 22.17 -61.52
N SER A 115 -5.45 22.16 -61.86
CA SER A 115 -6.53 21.89 -60.91
C SER A 115 -6.46 20.47 -60.32
N THR A 116 -6.00 19.48 -61.08
CA THR A 116 -5.93 18.08 -60.64
C THR A 116 -4.89 17.86 -59.54
N GLU A 117 -3.70 18.43 -59.69
CA GLU A 117 -2.64 18.30 -58.66
C GLU A 117 -2.99 19.15 -57.44
N ARG A 118 -3.57 20.35 -57.65
CA ARG A 118 -4.07 21.17 -56.53
C ARG A 118 -5.13 20.43 -55.72
N ASP A 119 -6.15 19.85 -56.36
CA ASP A 119 -7.21 19.11 -55.67
C ASP A 119 -6.65 17.91 -54.90
N ARG A 120 -5.67 17.19 -55.47
CA ARG A 120 -4.99 16.08 -54.80
C ARG A 120 -4.24 16.56 -53.56
N LEU A 121 -3.43 17.62 -53.66
CA LEU A 121 -2.68 18.18 -52.53
C LEU A 121 -3.61 18.79 -51.48
N LEU A 122 -4.72 19.41 -51.86
CA LEU A 122 -5.74 19.91 -50.93
C LEU A 122 -6.38 18.78 -50.12
N LYS A 123 -6.72 17.66 -50.77
CA LYS A 123 -7.21 16.46 -50.08
C LYS A 123 -6.17 15.88 -49.12
N GLN A 124 -4.90 15.85 -49.52
CA GLN A 124 -3.80 15.43 -48.65
C GLN A 124 -3.65 16.36 -47.45
N LYS A 125 -3.67 17.68 -47.67
CA LYS A 125 -3.64 18.69 -46.60
C LYS A 125 -4.78 18.46 -45.61
N GLN A 126 -6.01 18.32 -46.10
CA GLN A 126 -7.17 18.08 -45.24
C GLN A 126 -7.03 16.78 -44.44
N SER A 127 -6.56 15.70 -45.07
CA SER A 127 -6.31 14.42 -44.39
C SER A 127 -5.27 14.55 -43.27
N VAL A 128 -4.13 15.20 -43.53
CA VAL A 128 -3.09 15.44 -42.51
C VAL A 128 -3.62 16.33 -41.39
N THR A 129 -4.42 17.35 -41.73
CA THR A 129 -5.05 18.25 -40.74
C THR A 129 -5.96 17.46 -39.80
N LEU A 130 -6.80 16.58 -40.34
CA LEU A 130 -7.67 15.71 -39.54
C LEU A 130 -6.88 14.74 -38.65
N GLN A 131 -5.73 14.23 -39.13
CA GLN A 131 -4.85 13.40 -38.31
C GLN A 131 -4.25 14.18 -37.14
N ILE A 132 -3.81 15.42 -37.39
CA ILE A 132 -3.33 16.33 -36.34
C ILE A 132 -4.44 16.60 -35.32
N GLU A 133 -5.66 16.91 -35.77
CA GLU A 133 -6.81 17.15 -34.89
C GLU A 133 -7.16 15.90 -34.07
N ASN A 134 -7.17 14.72 -34.69
CA ASN A 134 -7.41 13.45 -33.99
C ASN A 134 -6.36 13.21 -32.89
N LEU A 135 -5.07 13.32 -33.22
CA LEU A 135 -3.99 13.20 -32.24
C LEU A 135 -4.06 14.25 -31.13
N LYS A 136 -4.46 15.50 -31.47
CA LYS A 136 -4.64 16.56 -30.47
C LYS A 136 -5.80 16.26 -29.52
N SER A 137 -6.90 15.71 -30.05
CA SER A 137 -8.09 15.34 -29.29
C SER A 137 -7.90 14.09 -28.42
N LYS A 138 -6.94 13.22 -28.74
CA LYS A 138 -6.62 12.02 -27.96
C LYS A 138 -6.02 12.41 -26.61
N ASN A 139 -6.83 12.41 -25.56
CA ASN A 139 -6.36 12.68 -24.21
C ASN A 139 -5.52 11.51 -23.68
N ILE A 140 -4.35 11.81 -23.13
CA ILE A 140 -3.50 10.84 -22.45
C ILE A 140 -3.86 10.94 -20.96
N PRO A 141 -4.43 9.89 -20.34
CA PRO A 141 -4.87 9.98 -18.95
C PRO A 141 -3.67 10.19 -18.02
N GLU A 142 -3.79 11.15 -17.11
CA GLU A 142 -2.78 11.39 -16.09
C GLU A 142 -2.73 10.25 -15.07
N PRO A 143 -1.55 9.93 -14.53
CA PRO A 143 -1.39 8.88 -13.52
C PRO A 143 -2.06 9.29 -12.20
N PHE A 144 -2.71 8.32 -11.54
CA PHE A 144 -3.41 8.55 -10.28
C PHE A 144 -2.42 8.68 -9.12
N LYS A 145 -2.46 9.80 -8.40
CA LYS A 145 -1.65 10.01 -7.20
C LYS A 145 -2.05 9.00 -6.10
N PRO A 146 -1.07 8.34 -5.44
CA PRO A 146 -1.34 7.51 -4.27
C PRO A 146 -2.10 8.31 -3.22
N ARG A 147 -3.13 7.70 -2.64
CA ARG A 147 -3.89 8.33 -1.55
C ARG A 147 -3.03 8.30 -0.29
N GLU A 148 -2.94 9.43 0.39
CA GLU A 148 -2.32 9.49 1.71
C GLU A 148 -3.07 8.57 2.66
N SER A 149 -2.30 7.79 3.40
CA SER A 149 -2.83 6.74 4.23
C SER A 149 -3.25 7.37 5.58
N LEU A 150 -4.49 7.14 6.02
CA LEU A 150 -4.98 7.63 7.33
C LEU A 150 -4.22 6.94 8.48
N GLY A 151 -3.32 7.64 9.17
CA GLY A 151 -2.40 7.07 10.16
C GLY A 151 -3.03 6.05 11.12
N LEU A 152 -2.25 5.03 11.51
CA LEU A 152 -2.75 4.00 12.42
C LEU A 152 -3.09 4.63 13.77
N LYS A 153 -4.23 4.24 14.34
CA LYS A 153 -4.58 4.67 15.70
C LYS A 153 -3.53 4.08 16.65
N PRO A 154 -2.86 4.88 17.49
CA PRO A 154 -1.87 4.36 18.40
C PRO A 154 -2.54 3.39 19.38
N LEU A 155 -1.80 2.33 19.72
CA LEU A 155 -2.21 1.39 20.76
C LEU A 155 -2.44 2.15 22.08
N PRO A 156 -3.46 1.78 22.87
CA PRO A 156 -3.62 2.34 24.21
C PRO A 156 -2.35 2.06 25.04
N PRO A 157 -2.01 2.87 26.05
CA PRO A 157 -0.84 2.62 26.88
C PRO A 157 -0.97 1.27 27.64
N ALA A 158 0.16 0.60 27.86
CA ALA A 158 0.21 -0.63 28.64
C ALA A 158 0.00 -0.32 30.14
N ILE A 159 -1.25 -0.43 30.59
CA ILE A 159 -1.64 -0.20 31.99
C ILE A 159 -1.87 -1.55 32.65
N PHE A 160 -1.11 -1.84 33.70
CA PHE A 160 -1.24 -3.05 34.53
C PHE A 160 -1.55 -2.71 36.00
N SER A 161 -2.26 -1.60 36.23
CA SER A 161 -2.54 -1.10 37.58
C SER A 161 -3.44 -2.04 38.37
N GLU A 162 -4.40 -2.68 37.69
CA GLU A 162 -5.32 -3.63 38.32
C GLU A 162 -4.61 -4.90 38.77
N GLU A 163 -3.77 -5.50 37.92
CA GLU A 163 -3.01 -6.70 38.25
C GLU A 163 -1.99 -6.43 39.36
N LYS A 164 -1.31 -5.27 39.33
CA LYS A 164 -0.41 -4.85 40.41
C LYS A 164 -1.15 -4.64 41.73
N ALA A 165 -2.34 -4.04 41.70
CA ALA A 165 -3.16 -3.88 42.90
C ALA A 165 -3.63 -5.23 43.44
N ALA A 166 -4.01 -6.18 42.57
CA ALA A 166 -4.39 -7.53 42.98
C ALA A 166 -3.21 -8.28 43.65
N ILE A 167 -1.99 -8.18 43.10
CA ILE A 167 -0.79 -8.74 43.72
C ILE A 167 -0.53 -8.11 45.08
N ALA A 168 -0.65 -6.78 45.20
CA ALA A 168 -0.46 -6.08 46.47
C ALA A 168 -1.48 -6.55 47.53
N GLN A 169 -2.75 -6.72 47.15
CA GLN A 169 -3.79 -7.27 48.03
C GLN A 169 -3.50 -8.72 48.44
N ALA A 170 -3.09 -9.58 47.51
CA ALA A 170 -2.74 -10.96 47.80
C ALA A 170 -1.53 -11.08 48.72
N ARG A 171 -0.49 -10.26 48.50
CA ARG A 171 0.67 -10.15 49.40
C ARG A 171 0.29 -9.73 50.80
N LEU A 172 -0.60 -8.75 50.93
CA LEU A 172 -1.08 -8.32 52.24
C LEU A 172 -1.81 -9.47 52.97
N ARG A 173 -2.68 -10.20 52.28
CA ARG A 173 -3.37 -11.37 52.85
C ARG A 173 -2.41 -12.47 53.27
N LEU A 174 -1.40 -12.76 52.45
CA LEU A 174 -0.35 -13.73 52.79
C LEU A 174 0.40 -13.31 54.05
N ASN A 175 0.85 -12.06 54.12
CA ASN A 175 1.55 -11.54 55.30
C ASN A 175 0.67 -11.58 56.55
N GLN A 176 -0.63 -11.27 56.44
CA GLN A 176 -1.59 -11.38 57.53
C GLN A 176 -1.74 -12.84 57.99
N ALA A 177 -1.87 -13.79 57.06
CA ALA A 177 -1.98 -15.21 57.38
C ALA A 177 -0.72 -15.76 58.05
N ILE A 178 0.46 -15.39 57.57
CA ILE A 178 1.76 -15.76 58.16
C ILE A 178 1.87 -15.19 59.58
N ALA A 179 1.61 -13.90 59.77
CA ALA A 179 1.68 -13.26 61.09
C ALA A 179 0.70 -13.91 62.09
N LEU A 180 -0.51 -14.26 61.65
CA LEU A 180 -1.48 -14.99 62.48
C LEU A 180 -1.00 -16.39 62.84
N LEU A 181 -0.44 -17.13 61.87
CA LEU A 181 0.15 -18.45 62.12
C LEU A 181 1.27 -18.35 63.14
N GLU A 182 2.24 -17.45 62.94
CA GLU A 182 3.38 -17.27 63.83
C GLU A 182 2.95 -16.92 65.25
N ALA A 183 2.04 -15.95 65.39
CA ALA A 183 1.52 -15.52 66.69
C ALA A 183 0.78 -16.66 67.42
N ARG A 184 -0.03 -17.45 66.71
CA ARG A 184 -0.80 -18.55 67.30
C ARG A 184 0.00 -19.81 67.54
N THR A 185 1.01 -20.09 66.70
CA THR A 185 1.83 -21.31 66.79
C THR A 185 2.53 -21.43 68.14
N ILE A 186 3.00 -20.31 68.70
CA ILE A 186 3.65 -20.30 70.01
C ILE A 186 2.68 -20.75 71.11
N ILE A 187 1.43 -20.30 71.05
CA ILE A 187 0.39 -20.59 72.05
C ILE A 187 -0.18 -22.00 71.86
N LEU A 188 -0.36 -22.43 70.60
CA LEU A 188 -0.98 -23.71 70.26
C LEU A 188 -0.03 -24.90 70.42
N LYS A 189 1.29 -24.69 70.34
CA LYS A 189 2.29 -25.75 70.58
C LYS A 189 2.58 -25.98 72.06
N SER A 190 2.27 -25.03 72.95
CA SER A 190 2.40 -25.24 74.39
C SER A 190 1.21 -26.03 74.93
N ASP A 191 1.48 -27.03 75.77
CA ASP A 191 0.46 -27.76 76.53
C ASP A 191 -0.40 -26.79 77.33
N ASN A 192 -1.71 -27.08 77.42
CA ASN A 192 -2.61 -26.29 78.26
C ASN A 192 -2.25 -26.48 79.74
N PRO A 193 -1.71 -25.46 80.43
CA PRO A 193 -1.18 -25.61 81.78
C PRO A 193 -2.27 -25.94 82.80
N GLU A 194 -3.50 -25.45 82.59
CA GLU A 194 -4.63 -25.72 83.48
C GLU A 194 -5.08 -27.18 83.38
N ARG A 195 -5.17 -27.71 82.14
CA ARG A 195 -5.55 -29.12 81.90
C ARG A 195 -4.48 -30.08 82.40
N ARG A 196 -3.21 -29.71 82.27
CA ARG A 196 -2.09 -30.47 82.81
C ARG A 196 -2.13 -30.51 84.34
N ALA A 197 -2.35 -29.37 84.99
CA ALA A 197 -2.50 -29.32 86.45
C ALA A 197 -3.71 -30.14 86.95
N GLU A 198 -4.82 -30.16 86.20
CA GLU A 198 -5.99 -31.01 86.49
C GLU A 198 -5.62 -32.51 86.45
N ALA A 199 -4.86 -32.93 85.42
CA ALA A 199 -4.39 -34.32 85.29
C ALA A 199 -3.37 -34.71 86.37
N GLU A 200 -2.38 -33.85 86.66
CA GLU A 200 -1.39 -34.09 87.71
C GLU A 200 -2.06 -34.16 89.11
N LYS A 201 -3.07 -33.33 89.38
CA LYS A 201 -3.86 -33.39 90.62
C LYS A 201 -4.67 -34.68 90.72
N ALA A 202 -5.30 -35.12 89.64
CA ALA A 202 -6.04 -36.38 89.61
C ALA A 202 -5.11 -37.58 89.80
N GLU A 203 -3.89 -37.52 89.24
CA GLU A 203 -2.86 -38.54 89.40
C GLU A 203 -2.37 -38.62 90.85
N ALA A 204 -2.05 -37.48 91.48
CA ALA A 204 -1.70 -37.43 92.89
C ALA A 204 -2.84 -37.97 93.78
N GLY A 205 -4.10 -37.66 93.45
CA GLY A 205 -5.27 -38.19 94.13
C GLY A 205 -5.38 -39.72 94.04
N LEU A 206 -5.10 -40.29 92.86
CA LEU A 206 -5.04 -41.74 92.66
C LEU A 206 -3.89 -42.38 93.45
N GLN A 207 -2.71 -41.76 93.47
CA GLN A 207 -1.56 -42.25 94.23
C GLN A 207 -1.90 -42.34 95.73
N ILE A 208 -2.45 -41.27 96.31
CA ILE A 208 -2.87 -41.24 97.72
C ILE A 208 -3.93 -42.31 98.00
N ALA A 209 -4.94 -42.47 97.12
CA ALA A 209 -5.96 -43.50 97.28
C ALA A 209 -5.36 -44.91 97.20
N SER A 210 -4.39 -45.12 96.31
CA SER A 210 -3.69 -46.39 96.14
C SER A 210 -2.83 -46.77 97.34
N GLU A 211 -2.15 -45.79 97.94
CA GLU A 211 -1.37 -45.96 99.16
C GLU A 211 -2.27 -46.35 100.34
N LYS A 212 -3.41 -45.66 100.53
CA LYS A 212 -4.39 -45.99 101.56
C LYS A 212 -4.94 -47.41 101.44
N VAL A 213 -5.27 -47.86 100.23
CA VAL A 213 -5.72 -49.24 99.98
C VAL A 213 -4.60 -50.22 100.35
N ARG A 214 -3.36 -49.94 99.96
CA ARG A 214 -2.20 -50.79 100.24
C ARG A 214 -1.91 -50.88 101.74
N GLU A 215 -1.97 -49.77 102.46
CA GLU A 215 -1.79 -49.73 103.92
C GLU A 215 -2.89 -50.51 104.64
N GLN A 216 -4.15 -50.33 104.23
CA GLN A 216 -5.29 -51.05 104.81
C GLN A 216 -5.20 -52.56 104.54
N GLU A 217 -4.75 -52.98 103.35
CA GLU A 217 -4.48 -54.38 103.02
C GLU A 217 -3.40 -54.97 103.91
N GLN A 218 -2.29 -54.25 104.13
CA GLN A 218 -1.21 -54.68 105.02
C GLN A 218 -1.67 -54.78 106.47
N LEU A 219 -2.50 -53.84 106.94
CA LEU A 219 -3.07 -53.86 108.28
C LEU A 219 -3.99 -55.07 108.48
N ILE A 220 -4.86 -55.38 107.52
CA ILE A 220 -5.72 -56.58 107.56
C ILE A 220 -4.89 -57.86 107.60
N LEU A 221 -3.81 -57.94 106.81
CA LEU A 221 -2.88 -59.08 106.84
C LEU A 221 -2.24 -59.24 108.23
N ALA A 222 -1.71 -58.16 108.81
CA ALA A 222 -1.12 -58.19 110.14
C ALA A 222 -2.14 -58.57 111.23
N MET A 223 -3.38 -58.07 111.15
CA MET A 223 -4.44 -58.42 112.09
C MET A 223 -4.87 -59.88 112.00
N ARG A 224 -4.89 -60.44 110.78
CA ARG A 224 -5.15 -61.87 110.53
C ARG A 224 -4.06 -62.74 111.16
N ASP A 225 -2.80 -62.33 111.04
CA ASP A 225 -1.65 -63.02 111.64
C ASP A 225 -1.69 -63.00 113.19
N MET A 226 -2.23 -61.92 113.77
CA MET A 226 -2.41 -61.75 115.23
C MET A 226 -3.67 -62.42 115.80
N ARG A 227 -4.51 -63.08 114.99
CA ARG A 227 -5.75 -63.77 115.42
C ARG A 227 -6.73 -62.87 116.21
N LEU A 228 -6.94 -61.64 115.74
CA LEU A 228 -7.96 -60.74 116.28
C LEU A 228 -9.39 -61.24 116.02
N GLU A 229 -10.34 -60.70 116.77
CA GLU A 229 -11.77 -61.09 116.76
C GLU A 229 -12.44 -60.85 115.39
N ASP A 230 -13.27 -61.81 114.96
CA ASP A 230 -13.89 -61.83 113.61
C ASP A 230 -14.73 -60.57 113.29
N ALA A 231 -15.37 -59.97 114.30
CA ALA A 231 -16.16 -58.75 114.11
C ALA A 231 -15.29 -57.54 113.72
N VAL A 232 -14.06 -57.45 114.24
CA VAL A 232 -13.10 -56.40 113.90
C VAL A 232 -12.61 -56.59 112.47
N LEU A 233 -12.34 -57.83 112.07
CA LEU A 233 -11.95 -58.15 110.69
C LEU A 233 -13.03 -57.76 109.68
N GLN A 234 -14.31 -58.04 109.96
CA GLN A 234 -15.41 -57.64 109.07
C GLN A 234 -15.54 -56.13 108.90
N HIS A 235 -15.37 -55.35 109.97
CA HIS A 235 -15.38 -53.89 109.89
C HIS A 235 -14.23 -53.37 109.03
N GLU A 236 -13.03 -53.91 109.20
CA GLU A 236 -11.84 -53.48 108.44
C GLU A 236 -11.90 -53.92 106.98
N GLU A 237 -12.50 -55.07 106.68
CA GLU A 237 -12.83 -55.50 105.32
C GLU A 237 -13.86 -54.57 104.65
N ALA A 238 -14.88 -54.13 105.38
CA ALA A 238 -15.86 -53.17 104.88
C ALA A 238 -15.20 -51.80 104.57
N LYS A 239 -14.27 -51.36 105.43
CA LYS A 239 -13.47 -50.15 105.22
C LYS A 239 -12.55 -50.27 104.00
N LEU A 240 -11.91 -51.43 103.81
CA LEU A 240 -11.13 -51.71 102.60
C LEU A 240 -12.00 -51.65 101.35
N LYS A 241 -13.23 -52.19 101.38
CA LYS A 241 -14.16 -52.08 100.24
C LYS A 241 -14.51 -50.62 99.93
N GLN A 242 -14.68 -49.78 100.95
CA GLN A 242 -14.88 -48.35 100.76
C GLN A 242 -13.64 -47.68 100.12
N LEU A 243 -12.43 -47.95 100.64
CA LEU A 243 -11.18 -47.40 100.08
C LEU A 243 -10.95 -47.85 98.63
N ARG A 244 -11.31 -49.09 98.28
CA ARG A 244 -11.28 -49.57 96.88
C ARG A 244 -12.25 -48.79 96.00
N SER A 245 -13.47 -48.52 96.47
CA SER A 245 -14.41 -47.67 95.73
C SER A 245 -13.88 -46.24 95.57
N GLU A 246 -13.17 -45.68 96.55
CA GLU A 246 -12.52 -44.37 96.44
C GLU A 246 -11.37 -44.39 95.42
N MET A 247 -10.56 -45.45 95.39
CA MET A 247 -9.54 -45.67 94.36
C MET A 247 -10.15 -45.75 92.96
N ASP A 248 -11.24 -46.52 92.77
CA ASP A 248 -11.93 -46.63 91.48
C ASP A 248 -12.50 -45.29 91.00
N GLN A 249 -13.02 -44.48 91.93
CA GLN A 249 -13.45 -43.11 91.65
C GLN A 249 -12.27 -42.20 91.25
N ALA A 250 -11.14 -42.29 91.96
CA ALA A 250 -9.93 -41.54 91.63
C ALA A 250 -9.35 -41.95 90.27
N ASN A 251 -9.41 -43.25 89.92
CA ASN A 251 -8.98 -43.75 88.63
C ASN A 251 -9.87 -43.22 87.49
N SER A 252 -11.19 -43.25 87.69
CA SER A 252 -12.15 -42.67 86.75
C SER A 252 -11.95 -41.15 86.55
N ALA A 253 -11.62 -40.43 87.63
CA ALA A 253 -11.30 -39.00 87.56
C ALA A 253 -10.01 -38.73 86.78
N LEU A 254 -8.98 -39.56 86.96
CA LEU A 254 -7.74 -39.48 86.18
C LEU A 254 -8.00 -39.73 84.68
N ASP A 255 -8.80 -40.73 84.34
CA ASP A 255 -9.14 -41.04 82.96
C ASP A 255 -9.90 -39.87 82.30
N GLN A 256 -10.83 -39.23 83.02
CA GLN A 256 -11.51 -38.03 82.54
C GLN A 256 -10.55 -36.85 82.34
N ALA A 257 -9.61 -36.63 83.28
CA ALA A 257 -8.64 -35.55 83.19
C ALA A 257 -7.68 -35.75 81.99
N LYS A 258 -7.20 -36.99 81.79
CA LYS A 258 -6.38 -37.37 80.63
C LYS A 258 -7.15 -37.22 79.32
N ALA A 259 -8.41 -37.64 79.28
CA ALA A 259 -9.26 -37.47 78.09
C ALA A 259 -9.45 -35.99 77.74
N LYS A 260 -9.68 -35.11 78.74
CA LYS A 260 -9.79 -33.66 78.54
C LYS A 260 -8.48 -33.04 78.02
N LEU A 261 -7.33 -33.46 78.56
CA LEU A 261 -6.02 -33.02 78.08
C LEU A 261 -5.81 -33.41 76.62
N ASN A 262 -6.02 -34.69 76.29
CA ASN A 262 -5.89 -35.19 74.92
C ASN A 262 -6.84 -34.48 73.95
N ALA A 263 -8.10 -34.26 74.35
CA ALA A 263 -9.06 -33.52 73.55
C ALA A 263 -8.59 -32.07 73.26
N SER A 264 -7.98 -31.40 74.26
CA SER A 264 -7.44 -30.05 74.07
C SER A 264 -6.25 -30.03 73.09
N ALA A 265 -5.36 -31.01 73.15
CA ALA A 265 -4.24 -31.13 72.22
C ALA A 265 -4.71 -31.36 70.77
N ILE A 266 -5.76 -32.19 70.58
CA ILE A 266 -6.37 -32.41 69.27
C ILE A 266 -6.95 -31.11 68.69
N LEU A 267 -7.67 -30.32 69.51
CA LEU A 267 -8.23 -29.05 69.07
C LEU A 267 -7.14 -28.04 68.68
N GLN A 268 -6.07 -27.94 69.47
CA GLN A 268 -4.92 -27.10 69.15
C GLN A 268 -4.26 -27.51 67.82
N GLN A 269 -4.11 -28.81 67.59
CA GLN A 269 -3.55 -29.34 66.34
C GLN A 269 -4.45 -29.04 65.13
N GLN A 270 -5.77 -29.17 65.28
CA GLN A 270 -6.74 -28.83 64.23
C GLN A 270 -6.70 -27.34 63.88
N GLU A 271 -6.62 -26.47 64.89
CA GLU A 271 -6.51 -25.02 64.69
C GLU A 271 -5.21 -24.66 63.95
N LEU A 272 -4.08 -25.26 64.36
CA LEU A 272 -2.79 -25.06 63.68
C LEU A 272 -2.86 -25.49 62.22
N GLN A 273 -3.43 -26.67 61.94
CA GLN A 273 -3.61 -27.17 60.58
C GLN A 273 -4.49 -26.23 59.74
N GLN A 274 -5.55 -25.66 60.32
CA GLN A 274 -6.39 -24.67 59.65
C GLN A 274 -5.61 -23.40 59.29
N LEU A 275 -4.76 -22.90 60.20
CA LEU A 275 -3.90 -21.75 59.95
C LEU A 275 -2.87 -22.02 58.86
N GLU A 276 -2.27 -23.21 58.82
CA GLU A 276 -1.36 -23.63 57.74
C GLU A 276 -2.07 -23.68 56.39
N ILE A 277 -3.29 -24.22 56.33
CA ILE A 277 -4.11 -24.23 55.12
C ILE A 277 -4.41 -22.79 54.67
N ASN A 278 -4.73 -21.88 55.59
CA ASN A 278 -4.99 -20.47 55.26
C ASN A 278 -3.76 -19.78 54.66
N VAL A 279 -2.56 -20.06 55.18
CA VAL A 279 -1.31 -19.55 54.59
C VAL A 279 -1.12 -20.10 53.18
N ARG A 280 -1.32 -21.41 52.98
CA ARG A 280 -1.20 -22.04 51.66
C ARG A 280 -2.21 -21.48 50.65
N LEU A 281 -3.44 -21.22 51.08
CA LEU A 281 -4.46 -20.57 50.24
C LEU A 281 -4.04 -19.15 49.85
N ALA A 282 -3.59 -18.35 50.81
CA ALA A 282 -3.11 -16.98 50.54
C ALA A 282 -1.88 -16.96 49.61
N GLN A 283 -1.01 -17.98 49.70
CA GLN A 283 0.12 -18.15 48.79
C GLN A 283 -0.35 -18.49 47.37
N SER A 284 -1.32 -19.40 47.23
CA SER A 284 -1.91 -19.74 45.94
C SER A 284 -2.60 -18.52 45.29
N ASP A 285 -3.31 -17.71 46.08
CA ASP A 285 -3.93 -16.46 45.61
C ASP A 285 -2.89 -15.48 45.04
N LEU A 286 -1.74 -15.37 45.69
CA LEU A 286 -0.62 -14.55 45.21
C LEU A 286 -0.06 -15.08 43.88
N GLU A 287 0.16 -16.39 43.78
CA GLU A 287 0.65 -17.02 42.55
C GLU A 287 -0.32 -16.84 41.38
N VAL A 288 -1.62 -16.93 41.63
CA VAL A 288 -2.66 -16.65 40.63
C VAL A 288 -2.63 -15.19 40.20
N ALA A 289 -2.46 -14.24 41.13
CA ALA A 289 -2.36 -12.82 40.82
C ALA A 289 -1.12 -12.51 39.96
N GLU A 290 0.03 -13.11 40.29
CA GLU A 290 1.27 -12.97 39.51
C GLU A 290 1.13 -13.60 38.11
N SER A 291 0.51 -14.77 38.02
CA SER A 291 0.22 -15.43 36.73
C SER A 291 -0.70 -14.59 35.84
N ARG A 292 -1.70 -13.90 36.42
CA ARG A 292 -2.58 -12.97 35.70
C ARG A 292 -1.79 -11.78 35.14
N LEU A 293 -0.85 -11.22 35.90
CA LEU A 293 0.02 -10.15 35.41
C LEU A 293 0.87 -10.61 34.21
N ILE A 294 1.49 -11.79 34.30
CA ILE A 294 2.28 -12.35 33.20
C ILE A 294 1.41 -12.57 31.96
N ALA A 295 0.20 -13.11 32.13
CA ALA A 295 -0.74 -13.29 31.04
C ALA A 295 -1.15 -11.95 30.39
N ALA A 296 -1.37 -10.90 31.19
CA ALA A 296 -1.67 -9.56 30.69
C ALA A 296 -0.48 -8.97 29.91
N GLN A 297 0.74 -9.14 30.41
CA GLN A 297 1.97 -8.70 29.73
C GLN A 297 2.16 -9.43 28.39
N ASN A 298 1.98 -10.75 28.35
CA ASN A 298 2.10 -11.52 27.12
C ASN A 298 1.04 -11.13 26.09
N ARG A 299 -0.22 -10.93 26.51
CA ARG A 299 -1.29 -10.42 25.64
C ARG A 299 -0.93 -9.05 25.07
N ARG A 300 -0.34 -8.18 25.89
CA ARG A 300 0.13 -6.87 25.45
C ARG A 300 1.22 -6.98 24.39
N GLN A 301 2.23 -7.81 24.62
CA GLN A 301 3.32 -8.06 23.66
C GLN A 301 2.80 -8.57 22.31
N LEU A 302 1.83 -9.49 22.33
CA LEU A 302 1.19 -9.98 21.11
C LEU A 302 0.49 -8.84 20.34
N THR A 303 -0.25 -8.00 21.06
CA THR A 303 -0.95 -6.86 20.44
C THR A 303 0.04 -5.85 19.83
N GLU A 304 1.15 -5.59 20.52
CA GLU A 304 2.23 -4.72 20.02
C GLU A 304 2.92 -5.31 18.79
N TYR A 305 3.18 -6.62 18.80
CA TYR A 305 3.72 -7.32 17.65
C TYR A 305 2.79 -7.25 16.43
N ASP A 306 1.50 -7.53 16.63
CA ASP A 306 0.50 -7.47 15.57
C ASP A 306 0.38 -6.07 14.97
N ALA A 307 0.37 -5.04 15.81
CA ALA A 307 0.35 -3.65 15.36
C ALA A 307 1.63 -3.27 14.59
N GLY A 308 2.80 -3.72 15.05
CA GLY A 308 4.07 -3.52 14.33
C GLY A 308 4.08 -4.22 12.97
N LEU A 309 3.48 -5.40 12.87
CA LEU A 309 3.33 -6.13 11.61
C LEU A 309 2.38 -5.41 10.65
N GLU A 310 1.27 -4.87 11.17
CA GLU A 310 0.33 -4.06 10.38
C GLU A 310 0.98 -2.77 9.87
N GLU A 311 1.75 -2.09 10.72
CA GLU A 311 2.52 -0.91 10.32
C GLU A 311 3.53 -1.24 9.22
N ALA A 312 4.30 -2.31 9.37
CA ALA A 312 5.27 -2.75 8.36
C ALA A 312 4.60 -3.09 7.02
N LYS A 313 3.47 -3.83 7.04
CA LYS A 313 2.69 -4.15 5.83
C LYS A 313 2.22 -2.89 5.13
N ARG A 314 1.75 -1.91 5.90
CA ARG A 314 1.26 -0.64 5.37
C ARG A 314 2.38 0.18 4.75
N GLN A 315 3.52 0.32 5.43
CA GLN A 315 4.70 0.99 4.89
C GLN A 315 5.17 0.32 3.59
N GLN A 316 5.15 -1.01 3.53
CA GLN A 316 5.47 -1.74 2.30
C GLN A 316 4.48 -1.42 1.17
N GLN A 317 3.18 -1.38 1.47
CA GLN A 317 2.15 -1.01 0.49
C GLN A 317 2.32 0.43 -0.01
N GLU A 318 2.64 1.37 0.88
CA GLU A 318 2.93 2.76 0.53
C GLU A 318 4.15 2.85 -0.39
N ASN A 319 5.23 2.16 -0.06
CA ASN A 319 6.43 2.10 -0.91
C ASN A 319 6.12 1.51 -2.29
N GLN A 320 5.33 0.43 -2.36
CA GLN A 320 4.92 -0.18 -3.63
C GLN A 320 4.08 0.77 -4.47
N THR A 321 3.05 1.38 -3.89
CA THR A 321 2.18 2.32 -4.60
C THR A 321 2.91 3.59 -5.06
N GLN A 322 3.88 4.08 -4.28
CA GLN A 322 4.76 5.17 -4.69
C GLN A 322 5.65 4.79 -5.88
N GLN A 323 6.24 3.59 -5.86
CA GLN A 323 7.03 3.08 -6.99
C GLN A 323 6.19 2.91 -8.25
N GLU A 324 4.99 2.35 -8.12
CA GLU A 324 4.03 2.21 -9.23
C GLU A 324 3.64 3.57 -9.80
N TYR A 325 3.35 4.55 -8.94
CA TYR A 325 3.04 5.90 -9.39
C TYR A 325 4.20 6.54 -10.17
N SER A 326 5.44 6.37 -9.69
CA SER A 326 6.64 6.85 -10.40
C SER A 326 6.79 6.18 -11.78
N ARG A 327 6.54 4.87 -11.89
CA ARG A 327 6.52 4.17 -13.18
C ARG A 327 5.44 4.70 -14.11
N GLN A 328 4.23 4.92 -13.60
CA GLN A 328 3.13 5.48 -14.41
C GLN A 328 3.44 6.90 -14.88
N GLN A 329 4.08 7.74 -14.06
CA GLN A 329 4.54 9.07 -14.48
C GLN A 329 5.55 8.99 -15.64
N GLN A 330 6.50 8.05 -15.59
CA GLN A 330 7.47 7.87 -16.67
C GLN A 330 6.78 7.44 -17.98
N GLN A 331 5.83 6.51 -17.90
CA GLN A 331 5.04 6.07 -19.05
C GLN A 331 4.19 7.21 -19.63
N TYR A 332 3.54 7.99 -18.78
CA TYR A 332 2.79 9.18 -19.17
C TYR A 332 3.68 10.19 -19.91
N ALA A 333 4.87 10.49 -19.37
CA ALA A 333 5.83 11.40 -19.99
C ALA A 333 6.39 10.87 -21.31
N GLN A 334 6.51 9.54 -21.48
CA GLN A 334 6.87 8.93 -22.77
C GLN A 334 5.73 9.09 -23.78
N ALA A 335 4.48 8.79 -23.38
CA ALA A 335 3.32 8.91 -24.26
C ALA A 335 3.10 10.35 -24.77
N ILE A 336 3.36 11.36 -23.92
CA ILE A 336 3.35 12.77 -24.35
C ILE A 336 4.42 13.01 -25.41
N ARG A 337 5.66 12.59 -25.16
CA ARG A 337 6.78 12.77 -26.10
C ARG A 337 6.51 12.11 -27.45
N ASP A 338 5.96 10.89 -27.45
CA ASP A 338 5.61 10.18 -28.68
C ASP A 338 4.51 10.90 -29.47
N ARG A 339 3.49 11.42 -28.77
CA ARG A 339 2.44 12.25 -29.38
C ARG A 339 3.04 13.52 -29.98
N ASP A 340 3.90 14.21 -29.25
CA ASP A 340 4.52 15.46 -29.72
C ASP A 340 5.43 15.22 -30.94
N TYR A 341 6.18 14.12 -30.94
CA TYR A 341 6.97 13.70 -32.08
C TYR A 341 6.09 13.43 -33.32
N GLN A 342 4.98 12.71 -33.15
CA GLN A 342 4.02 12.46 -34.25
C GLN A 342 3.41 13.75 -34.76
N LEU A 343 3.05 14.68 -33.86
CA LEU A 343 2.52 16.00 -34.25
C LEU A 343 3.56 16.81 -35.03
N ALA A 344 4.82 16.84 -34.58
CA ALA A 344 5.90 17.50 -35.30
C ALA A 344 6.10 16.91 -36.69
N GLN A 345 6.11 15.57 -36.81
CA GLN A 345 6.24 14.87 -38.08
C GLN A 345 5.08 15.21 -39.04
N LEU A 346 3.85 15.22 -38.55
CA LEU A 346 2.69 15.61 -39.36
C LEU A 346 2.72 17.08 -39.76
N ASN A 347 3.16 17.99 -38.87
CA ASN A 347 3.32 19.40 -39.19
C ASN A 347 4.37 19.61 -40.28
N ILE A 348 5.51 18.90 -40.24
CA ILE A 348 6.51 18.92 -41.32
C ILE A 348 5.88 18.48 -42.65
N SER A 349 5.07 17.41 -42.63
CA SER A 349 4.36 16.94 -43.82
C SER A 349 3.35 17.95 -44.35
N LEU A 350 2.68 18.68 -43.45
CA LEU A 350 1.72 19.74 -43.78
C LEU A 350 2.45 20.90 -44.46
N THR A 351 3.54 21.41 -43.88
CA THR A 351 4.35 22.47 -44.47
C THR A 351 4.87 22.07 -45.85
N THR A 352 5.33 20.82 -46.00
CA THR A 352 5.79 20.31 -47.31
C THR A 352 4.67 20.29 -48.36
N ILE A 353 3.44 19.95 -47.97
CA ILE A 353 2.27 19.99 -48.88
C ILE A 353 1.90 21.44 -49.21
N GLU A 354 1.97 22.34 -48.24
CA GLU A 354 1.72 23.77 -48.44
C GLU A 354 2.74 24.41 -49.38
N ASP A 355 4.02 24.07 -49.25
CA ASP A 355 5.08 24.50 -50.17
C ASP A 355 4.82 24.01 -51.60
N LYS A 356 4.42 22.74 -51.76
CA LYS A 356 4.04 22.18 -53.07
C LYS A 356 2.81 22.87 -53.65
N LEU A 357 1.81 23.18 -52.84
CA LEU A 357 0.62 23.93 -53.27
C LEU A 357 0.99 25.34 -53.73
N ALA A 358 1.88 26.02 -53.02
CA ALA A 358 2.37 27.35 -53.37
C ALA A 358 3.21 27.34 -54.67
N GLN A 359 3.93 26.24 -54.93
CA GLN A 359 4.69 26.04 -56.16
C GLN A 359 3.82 25.78 -57.40
N ILE A 360 2.54 25.42 -57.25
CA ILE A 360 1.63 25.26 -58.41
C ILE A 360 1.27 26.64 -58.95
N PRO A 361 1.78 27.03 -60.13
CA PRO A 361 1.52 28.35 -60.66
C PRO A 361 0.06 28.47 -61.11
N ILE A 362 -0.59 29.58 -60.74
CA ILE A 362 -1.91 29.97 -61.26
C ILE A 362 -1.76 31.23 -62.10
N VAL A 363 -2.11 31.15 -63.38
CA VAL A 363 -2.04 32.31 -64.28
C VAL A 363 -3.41 32.94 -64.36
N ARG A 364 -3.55 34.18 -63.88
CA ARG A 364 -4.80 34.95 -63.89
C ARG A 364 -4.79 36.01 -65.01
N SER A 365 -5.97 36.38 -65.48
CA SER A 365 -6.12 37.46 -66.44
C SER A 365 -5.80 38.80 -65.78
N PRO A 366 -4.86 39.58 -66.33
CA PRO A 366 -4.52 40.89 -65.77
C PRO A 366 -5.60 41.95 -66.08
N ARG A 367 -6.55 41.66 -66.96
CA ARG A 367 -7.60 42.61 -67.37
C ARG A 367 -8.84 41.92 -67.92
N HIS A 368 -9.91 42.69 -68.07
CA HIS A 368 -11.14 42.27 -68.72
C HIS A 368 -11.00 42.25 -70.25
N GLY A 369 -11.66 41.32 -70.93
CA GLY A 369 -11.72 41.27 -72.39
C GLY A 369 -12.10 39.90 -72.94
N TYR A 370 -11.90 39.71 -74.24
CA TYR A 370 -12.17 38.48 -74.97
C TYR A 370 -10.88 37.85 -75.48
N ILE A 371 -10.83 36.51 -75.49
CA ILE A 371 -9.67 35.79 -76.03
C ILE A 371 -9.74 35.77 -77.55
N ARG A 372 -8.94 36.61 -78.19
CA ARG A 372 -8.93 36.78 -79.64
C ARG A 372 -8.24 35.64 -80.36
N ARG A 373 -7.12 35.15 -79.81
CA ARG A 373 -6.31 34.09 -80.42
C ARG A 373 -5.49 33.36 -79.38
N ILE A 374 -5.45 32.04 -79.49
CA ILE A 374 -4.53 31.16 -78.78
C ILE A 374 -3.62 30.54 -79.84
N LYS A 375 -2.30 30.69 -79.73
CA LYS A 375 -1.37 30.01 -80.64
C LYS A 375 -1.33 28.50 -80.34
N PRO A 376 -1.03 27.64 -81.34
CA PRO A 376 -0.76 26.24 -81.06
C PRO A 376 0.41 26.11 -80.08
N TRP A 377 0.38 25.07 -79.24
CA TRP A 377 1.42 24.81 -78.26
C TRP A 377 2.75 24.51 -78.93
N THR A 378 3.83 25.11 -78.42
CA THR A 378 5.21 24.78 -78.78
C THR A 378 5.91 24.19 -77.57
N GLY A 379 6.29 22.91 -77.66
CA GLY A 379 6.88 22.15 -76.55
C GLY A 379 8.37 21.94 -76.71
N LYS A 380 9.14 22.11 -75.62
CA LYS A 380 10.55 21.71 -75.51
C LYS A 380 10.78 21.22 -74.07
N ASP A 381 11.42 20.05 -73.92
CA ASP A 381 11.82 19.48 -72.62
C ASP A 381 10.68 19.37 -71.59
N GLY A 382 9.49 18.94 -72.02
CA GLY A 382 8.34 18.73 -71.14
C GLY A 382 7.59 20.00 -70.71
N LYS A 383 7.99 21.18 -71.18
CA LYS A 383 7.26 22.45 -71.00
C LYS A 383 6.62 22.90 -72.30
N TYR A 384 5.34 23.24 -72.25
CA TYR A 384 4.54 23.72 -73.38
C TYR A 384 4.29 25.22 -73.24
N THR A 385 4.63 25.96 -74.28
CA THR A 385 4.42 27.41 -74.33
C THR A 385 3.35 27.77 -75.36
N THR A 386 2.46 28.69 -75.02
CA THR A 386 1.49 29.29 -75.96
C THR A 386 1.41 30.79 -75.75
N VAL A 387 1.01 31.52 -76.79
CA VAL A 387 0.74 32.95 -76.70
C VAL A 387 -0.76 33.19 -76.80
N VAL A 388 -1.34 33.71 -75.72
CA VAL A 388 -2.76 34.10 -75.64
C VAL A 388 -2.86 35.60 -75.90
N THR A 389 -3.76 35.99 -76.81
CA THR A 389 -4.04 37.40 -77.13
C THR A 389 -5.42 37.78 -76.60
N ILE A 390 -5.47 38.73 -75.67
CA ILE A 390 -6.70 39.25 -75.06
C ILE A 390 -7.02 40.60 -75.71
N SER A 391 -8.24 40.83 -76.19
CA SER A 391 -8.69 42.12 -76.74
C SER A 391 -9.93 42.63 -75.98
N PRO A 392 -10.11 43.96 -75.83
CA PRO A 392 -11.30 44.51 -75.19
C PRO A 392 -12.58 44.30 -76.00
N THR A 393 -12.47 44.05 -77.31
CA THR A 393 -13.61 43.87 -78.23
C THR A 393 -13.87 42.39 -78.56
N PRO A 394 -15.14 41.98 -78.73
CA PRO A 394 -15.50 40.61 -79.12
C PRO A 394 -15.05 40.30 -80.56
N ILE A 395 -14.80 39.03 -80.85
CA ILE A 395 -14.44 38.57 -82.19
C ILE A 395 -15.67 38.73 -83.10
N SER A 396 -15.61 39.65 -84.05
CA SER A 396 -16.59 39.73 -85.13
C SER A 396 -16.45 38.48 -86.02
N SER A 397 -17.41 37.55 -85.92
CA SER A 397 -17.49 36.35 -86.76
C SER A 397 -17.94 36.74 -88.17
N LYS A 398 -17.03 37.26 -88.99
CA LYS A 398 -17.28 37.46 -90.42
C LYS A 398 -16.79 36.23 -91.19
N ASN A 399 -17.63 35.19 -91.22
CA ASN A 399 -17.78 34.29 -92.36
C ASN A 399 -18.93 33.29 -92.08
N GLY A 400 -20.03 33.48 -92.79
CA GLY A 400 -21.15 32.56 -92.87
C GLY A 400 -20.93 31.50 -93.97
N GLY A 401 -21.59 30.36 -93.81
CA GLY A 401 -21.61 29.26 -94.77
C GLY A 401 -22.47 28.09 -94.30
N SER A 402 -23.79 28.24 -94.46
CA SER A 402 -24.86 27.24 -94.66
C SER A 402 -24.74 25.79 -94.14
N THR A 403 -25.68 25.47 -93.24
CA THR A 403 -26.53 24.26 -93.12
C THR A 403 -26.32 23.07 -94.06
N SER A 404 -26.17 21.88 -93.48
CA SER A 404 -27.02 20.71 -93.80
C SER A 404 -27.06 19.67 -92.66
N THR A 405 -28.27 19.22 -92.39
CA THR A 405 -28.69 18.21 -91.42
C THR A 405 -28.47 16.81 -92.01
N VAL A 406 -27.87 15.87 -91.27
CA VAL A 406 -28.09 14.42 -91.47
C VAL A 406 -28.05 13.68 -90.13
N THR A 407 -29.14 12.96 -89.89
CA THR A 407 -29.42 12.06 -88.77
C THR A 407 -28.88 10.65 -89.05
N SER A 408 -28.58 9.92 -87.96
CA SER A 408 -28.49 8.46 -87.78
C SER A 408 -27.38 7.66 -88.50
N THR A 409 -26.50 7.03 -87.72
CA THR A 409 -26.51 5.54 -87.52
C THR A 409 -25.43 5.12 -86.51
N SER A 410 -25.83 4.42 -85.43
CA SER A 410 -24.99 3.42 -84.77
C SER A 410 -25.85 2.34 -84.12
N THR A 411 -26.05 1.26 -84.87
CA THR A 411 -26.25 -0.12 -84.41
C THR A 411 -24.86 -0.62 -83.93
N ASP A 412 -24.66 -1.18 -82.74
CA ASP A 412 -24.84 -2.59 -82.36
C ASP A 412 -24.82 -2.70 -80.82
N LYS A 413 -25.79 -3.34 -80.14
CA LYS A 413 -25.98 -4.80 -79.93
C LYS A 413 -24.88 -5.43 -79.04
N SER A 414 -25.15 -5.54 -77.73
CA SER A 414 -25.62 -6.75 -77.00
C SER A 414 -24.55 -7.82 -76.84
N THR A 415 -24.01 -8.09 -75.64
CA THR A 415 -24.50 -9.07 -74.62
C THR A 415 -23.40 -9.07 -73.51
N ARG A 416 -23.56 -9.44 -72.23
CA ARG A 416 -24.47 -10.37 -71.55
C ARG A 416 -24.45 -10.11 -70.04
N THR A 417 -25.61 -10.33 -69.45
CA THR A 417 -26.02 -10.45 -68.04
C THR A 417 -25.29 -11.55 -67.26
N THR A 418 -25.10 -11.37 -65.94
CA THR A 418 -25.53 -12.22 -64.79
C THR A 418 -24.70 -11.87 -63.54
N THR A 419 -25.24 -11.31 -62.46
CA THR A 419 -26.00 -11.98 -61.37
C THR A 419 -25.18 -13.01 -60.59
N ASN A 420 -24.74 -12.64 -59.38
CA ASN A 420 -24.60 -13.53 -58.21
C ASN A 420 -24.42 -12.64 -56.96
N GLN A 421 -25.44 -12.43 -56.12
CA GLN A 421 -25.78 -13.28 -54.96
C GLN A 421 -24.55 -13.83 -54.23
N ASN A 422 -24.36 -13.35 -52.99
CA ASN A 422 -23.56 -14.05 -52.00
C ASN A 422 -24.42 -14.20 -50.73
N PRO A 423 -24.74 -15.43 -50.30
CA PRO A 423 -25.35 -15.69 -49.01
C PRO A 423 -24.29 -16.09 -47.96
N ALA A 424 -24.45 -15.52 -46.77
CA ALA A 424 -24.36 -16.16 -45.46
C ALA A 424 -23.08 -16.92 -44.98
N LYS A 425 -22.78 -16.63 -43.69
CA LYS A 425 -22.02 -17.40 -42.68
C LYS A 425 -20.49 -17.31 -42.81
N ARG A 426 -19.74 -17.11 -41.72
CA ARG A 426 -19.89 -17.66 -40.37
C ARG A 426 -19.23 -16.78 -39.33
#